data_AF-A0A7J6X625-F1
#
_entry.id   AF-A0A7J6X625-F1
#
_cell.length_a   1.000
_cell.length_b   1.000
_cell.length_c   1.000
_cell.angle_alpha   90.00
_cell.angle_beta   90.00
_cell.angle_gamma   90.00
#
_symmetry.space_group_name_H-M   'P 1'
#
loop_
_entity.id
_entity.type
_entity.pdbx_description
1 polymer ?
#
loop_
_entity_poly.entity_id
_entity_poly.type
_entity_poly.pdbx_seq_one_letter_code
_entity_poly.pdbx_strand_id
1 'polypeptide(L)'
;MFVISALLRSLSGLMEIPLLLLELLFGEEITTSMSSDDGSIFVIFQRLCYNVRNFSTVEITFWFNGNTIAVIGIVIRTVEITFWFNGNTIAVIGIVIRTVEITFWFNGNTIAVIGIVIRTVEITFWFNGNTIAVIGIVIRTVEITFWFNGNTIAVIGIVIR
;
A
#
# COMPACT_ATOMS: atom_id res chain seq x y z
N MET A 1 -16.44 -14.78 5.76
CA MET A 1 -16.71 -14.47 4.34
C MET A 1 -17.65 -13.27 4.15
N PHE A 2 -18.66 -13.05 5.02
CA PHE A 2 -19.63 -11.95 4.87
C PHE A 2 -19.15 -10.53 5.25
N VAL A 3 -18.19 -10.39 6.16
CA VAL A 3 -17.76 -9.07 6.67
C VAL A 3 -16.96 -8.26 5.63
N ILE A 4 -16.21 -8.94 4.76
CA ILE A 4 -15.40 -8.32 3.70
C ILE A 4 -16.31 -7.75 2.59
N SER A 5 -17.43 -8.41 2.30
CA SER A 5 -18.38 -7.98 1.26
C SER A 5 -19.08 -6.66 1.61
N ALA A 6 -19.41 -6.44 2.90
CA ALA A 6 -20.05 -5.21 3.35
C ALA A 6 -19.09 -4.01 3.34
N LEU A 7 -17.81 -4.21 3.72
CA LEU A 7 -16.78 -3.17 3.68
C LEU A 7 -16.45 -2.77 2.24
N LEU A 8 -16.37 -3.74 1.32
CA LEU A 8 -16.17 -3.50 -0.12
C LEU A 8 -17.33 -2.74 -0.77
N ARG A 9 -18.59 -3.02 -0.38
CA ARG A 9 -19.77 -2.25 -0.84
C ARG A 9 -19.81 -0.82 -0.28
N SER A 10 -19.27 -0.60 0.92
CA SER A 10 -19.14 0.76 1.48
C SER A 10 -18.06 1.56 0.77
N LEU A 11 -17.00 0.92 0.28
CA LEU A 11 -15.90 1.56 -0.44
C LEU A 11 -16.21 1.78 -1.93
N SER A 12 -17.04 0.92 -2.56
CA SER A 12 -17.48 1.11 -3.95
C SER A 12 -18.34 2.35 -4.17
N GLY A 13 -18.93 2.90 -3.11
CA GLY A 13 -19.64 4.20 -3.15
C GLY A 13 -18.72 5.42 -3.10
N LEU A 14 -17.42 5.24 -2.81
CA LEU A 14 -16.42 6.30 -2.72
C LEU A 14 -15.41 6.28 -3.88
N MET A 15 -15.28 5.14 -4.55
CA MET A 15 -14.34 4.94 -5.65
C MET A 15 -14.99 3.94 -6.60
N GLU A 16 -15.32 4.36 -7.83
CA GLU A 16 -15.83 3.46 -8.87
C GLU A 16 -14.72 2.47 -9.25
N ILE A 17 -14.62 1.36 -8.53
CA ILE A 17 -13.80 0.22 -8.94
C ILE A 17 -14.72 -0.73 -9.72
N PRO A 18 -14.49 -0.94 -11.04
CA PRO A 18 -15.32 -1.84 -11.83
C PRO A 18 -15.25 -3.28 -11.31
N LEU A 19 -16.40 -3.97 -11.25
CA LEU A 19 -16.53 -5.36 -10.78
C LEU A 19 -15.58 -6.35 -11.49
N LEU A 20 -15.20 -6.06 -12.74
CA LEU A 20 -14.25 -6.84 -13.55
C LEU A 20 -12.83 -6.89 -12.95
N LEU A 21 -12.44 -5.90 -12.15
CA LEU A 21 -11.15 -5.85 -11.46
C LEU A 21 -11.11 -6.81 -10.25
N LEU A 22 -12.27 -7.23 -9.76
CA LEU A 22 -12.42 -8.19 -8.65
C LEU A 22 -12.27 -9.65 -9.12
N GLU A 23 -12.53 -9.96 -10.40
CA GLU A 23 -12.37 -11.29 -10.98
C GLU A 23 -10.90 -11.62 -11.34
N LEU A 24 -10.10 -10.61 -11.68
CA LEU A 24 -8.64 -10.71 -11.90
C LEU A 24 -7.82 -11.02 -10.62
N LEU A 25 -8.45 -11.00 -9.44
CA LEU A 25 -7.84 -11.35 -8.15
C LEU A 25 -7.67 -12.87 -7.93
N PHE A 26 -8.16 -13.71 -8.85
CA PHE A 26 -8.04 -15.17 -8.80
C PHE A 26 -7.46 -15.75 -10.10
N GLY A 27 -6.18 -15.49 -10.37
CA GLY A 27 -5.42 -16.28 -11.34
C GLY A 27 -4.54 -15.45 -12.27
N GLU A 28 -3.27 -15.85 -12.32
CA GLU A 28 -2.20 -15.45 -13.24
C GLU A 28 -1.51 -14.09 -13.11
N GLU A 29 -0.20 -14.19 -13.36
CA GLU A 29 0.86 -13.19 -13.25
C GLU A 29 0.58 -11.96 -14.11
N ILE A 30 0.24 -10.85 -13.46
CA ILE A 30 0.11 -9.56 -14.15
C ILE A 30 0.74 -8.46 -13.29
N THR A 31 1.74 -7.77 -13.85
CA THR A 31 2.19 -6.44 -13.40
C THR A 31 1.62 -5.45 -14.40
N THR A 32 0.43 -4.91 -14.17
CA THR A 32 -0.16 -3.86 -15.01
C THR A 32 -0.36 -2.62 -14.17
N SER A 33 0.34 -1.54 -14.54
CA SER A 33 -0.08 -0.18 -14.22
C SER A 33 -0.96 0.31 -15.36
N MET A 34 -2.22 0.65 -15.08
CA MET A 34 -3.07 1.36 -16.04
C MET A 34 -3.18 2.81 -15.60
N SER A 35 -2.87 3.73 -16.52
CA SER A 35 -3.18 5.15 -16.40
C SER A 35 -4.49 5.42 -17.12
N SER A 36 -5.38 6.16 -16.49
CA SER A 36 -6.62 6.66 -17.11
C SER A 36 -6.45 8.11 -17.57
N ASP A 37 -7.35 8.58 -18.43
CA ASP A 37 -7.29 9.94 -19.02
C ASP A 37 -7.40 11.06 -17.97
N ASP A 38 -7.95 10.75 -16.79
CA ASP A 38 -8.04 11.69 -15.66
C ASP A 38 -6.76 11.73 -14.80
N GLY A 39 -5.71 10.97 -15.18
CA GLY A 39 -4.45 10.87 -14.44
C GLY A 39 -4.49 9.92 -13.24
N SER A 40 -5.52 9.07 -13.11
CA SER A 40 -5.55 8.02 -12.09
C SER A 40 -4.66 6.84 -12.48
N ILE A 41 -3.92 6.33 -11.50
CA ILE A 41 -2.99 5.20 -11.61
C ILE A 41 -3.53 4.05 -10.77
N PHE A 42 -3.74 2.91 -11.42
CA PHE A 42 -4.07 1.65 -10.75
C PHE A 42 -2.94 0.63 -10.94
N VAL A 43 -2.42 0.08 -9.84
CA VAL A 43 -1.28 -0.85 -9.86
C VAL A 43 -1.55 -2.11 -9.04
N ILE A 44 -1.39 -3.26 -9.68
CA ILE A 44 -1.37 -4.57 -9.03
C ILE A 44 0.05 -5.15 -9.12
N PHE A 45 0.59 -5.58 -7.98
CA PHE A 45 1.90 -6.24 -7.89
C PHE A 45 1.75 -7.65 -7.33
N GLN A 46 1.82 -8.69 -8.15
CA GLN A 46 1.52 -10.03 -7.62
C GLN A 46 2.69 -10.69 -6.87
N ARG A 47 3.97 -10.41 -7.19
CA ARG A 47 5.15 -10.82 -6.36
C ARG A 47 6.48 -10.29 -6.90
N LEU A 48 7.32 -9.71 -6.03
CA LEU A 48 8.74 -9.44 -6.32
C LEU A 48 9.59 -10.21 -5.30
N CYS A 49 10.29 -11.26 -5.73
CA CYS A 49 11.14 -12.10 -4.86
C CYS A 49 12.56 -12.18 -5.40
N TYR A 50 13.50 -11.49 -4.76
CA TYR A 50 14.94 -11.60 -5.04
C TYR A 50 15.62 -12.43 -3.94
N ASN A 51 16.54 -13.32 -4.32
CA ASN A 51 17.14 -14.32 -3.42
C ASN A 51 18.28 -13.69 -2.60
N VAL A 52 18.25 -13.84 -1.28
CA VAL A 52 19.23 -13.31 -0.30
C VAL A 52 20.67 -13.77 -0.58
N ARG A 53 20.89 -14.81 -1.38
CA ARG A 53 22.24 -15.30 -1.75
C ARG A 53 22.88 -14.59 -2.95
N ASN A 54 22.12 -13.81 -3.71
CA ASN A 54 22.61 -13.06 -4.87
C ASN A 54 22.20 -11.58 -4.71
N PHE A 55 23.14 -10.75 -4.26
CA PHE A 55 23.00 -9.29 -4.16
C PHE A 55 22.85 -8.64 -5.54
N SER A 56 21.67 -8.73 -6.17
CA SER A 56 21.43 -8.02 -7.45
C SER A 56 20.35 -6.95 -7.39
N THR A 57 19.58 -6.84 -6.30
CA THR A 57 18.68 -5.71 -6.05
C THR A 57 18.70 -5.39 -4.56
N VAL A 58 19.68 -4.59 -4.16
CA VAL A 58 19.84 -4.13 -2.77
C VAL A 58 18.70 -3.18 -2.40
N GLU A 59 18.29 -2.34 -3.34
CA GLU A 59 17.32 -1.27 -3.12
C GLU A 59 16.24 -1.32 -4.21
N ILE A 60 14.98 -1.13 -3.81
CA ILE A 60 13.86 -0.94 -4.73
C ILE A 60 13.12 0.33 -4.34
N THR A 61 13.02 1.26 -5.28
CA THR A 61 12.28 2.51 -5.09
C THR A 61 11.13 2.59 -6.09
N PHE A 62 9.91 2.76 -5.58
CA PHE A 62 8.71 3.01 -6.39
C PHE A 62 8.21 4.44 -6.15
N TRP A 63 7.90 5.12 -7.25
CA TRP A 63 7.30 6.44 -7.24
C TRP A 63 5.98 6.44 -8.01
N PHE A 64 4.91 6.81 -7.33
CA PHE A 64 3.58 6.94 -7.92
C PHE A 64 3.11 8.39 -7.80
N ASN A 65 2.75 9.00 -8.93
CA ASN A 65 2.24 10.36 -8.97
C ASN A 65 1.02 10.45 -9.89
N GLY A 66 -0.13 10.82 -9.35
CA GLY A 66 -1.39 10.88 -10.12
C GLY A 66 -2.53 11.44 -9.28
N ASN A 67 -3.67 11.72 -9.90
CA ASN A 67 -4.82 12.27 -9.19
C ASN A 67 -5.38 11.26 -8.19
N THR A 68 -5.62 10.03 -8.64
CA THR A 68 -5.98 8.89 -7.79
C THR A 68 -4.90 7.83 -7.93
N ILE A 69 -4.38 7.33 -6.82
CA ILE A 69 -3.44 6.21 -6.80
C ILE A 69 -4.08 5.07 -6.01
N ALA A 70 -4.24 3.93 -6.67
CA ALA A 70 -4.73 2.72 -6.04
C ALA A 70 -3.72 1.59 -6.24
N VAL A 71 -3.22 1.06 -5.13
CA VAL A 71 -2.21 -0.01 -5.13
C VAL A 71 -2.72 -1.19 -4.34
N ILE A 72 -2.75 -2.35 -4.99
CA ILE A 72 -3.36 -3.55 -4.44
C ILE A 72 -2.41 -4.74 -4.54
N GLY A 73 -2.33 -5.49 -3.45
CA GLY A 73 -1.84 -6.87 -3.46
C GLY A 73 -0.33 -7.03 -3.49
N ILE A 74 0.45 -6.03 -3.06
CA ILE A 74 1.92 -6.06 -3.11
C ILE A 74 2.48 -7.20 -2.22
N VAL A 75 3.38 -8.00 -2.80
CA VAL A 75 4.24 -8.92 -2.03
C VAL A 75 5.71 -8.73 -2.42
N ILE A 76 6.56 -8.25 -1.51
CA ILE A 76 7.97 -7.96 -1.81
C ILE A 76 8.93 -8.57 -0.79
N ARG A 77 10.08 -9.05 -1.30
CA ARG A 77 11.26 -9.42 -0.51
C ARG A 77 12.54 -8.82 -1.11
N THR A 78 13.25 -7.98 -0.35
CA THR A 78 14.53 -7.31 -0.71
C THR A 78 15.25 -6.87 0.59
N VAL A 79 16.37 -6.14 0.49
CA VAL A 79 17.11 -5.55 1.62
C VAL A 79 16.54 -4.18 1.99
N GLU A 80 16.33 -3.30 1.02
CA GLU A 80 15.78 -1.96 1.22
C GLU A 80 14.62 -1.69 0.26
N ILE A 81 13.60 -0.96 0.76
CA ILE A 81 12.45 -0.52 -0.03
C ILE A 81 12.07 0.91 0.32
N THR A 82 11.84 1.71 -0.72
CA THR A 82 11.20 3.01 -0.57
C THR A 82 9.97 3.10 -1.47
N PHE A 83 8.84 3.48 -0.88
CA PHE A 83 7.61 3.78 -1.58
C PHE A 83 7.21 5.24 -1.40
N TRP A 84 7.01 5.93 -2.52
CA TRP A 84 6.47 7.28 -2.55
C TRP A 84 5.16 7.32 -3.31
N PHE A 85 4.11 7.79 -2.64
CA PHE A 85 2.78 7.99 -3.20
C PHE A 85 2.42 9.47 -3.08
N ASN A 86 2.20 10.13 -4.22
CA ASN A 86 1.77 11.52 -4.28
C ASN A 86 0.51 11.66 -5.13
N GLY A 87 -0.62 12.02 -4.53
CA GLY A 87 -1.87 12.14 -5.28
C GLY A 87 -3.01 12.68 -4.45
N ASN A 88 -4.09 13.15 -5.08
CA ASN A 88 -5.24 13.69 -4.33
C ASN A 88 -5.90 12.60 -3.47
N THR A 89 -6.09 11.41 -4.04
CA THR A 89 -6.63 10.26 -3.33
C THR A 89 -5.64 9.10 -3.44
N ILE A 90 -5.23 8.55 -2.30
CA ILE A 90 -4.33 7.39 -2.24
C ILE A 90 -5.02 6.26 -1.48
N ALA A 91 -5.13 5.10 -2.12
CA ALA A 91 -5.64 3.87 -1.53
C ALA A 91 -4.60 2.76 -1.67
N VAL A 92 -4.15 2.21 -0.54
CA VAL A 92 -3.19 1.11 -0.52
C VAL A 92 -3.76 -0.05 0.27
N ILE A 93 -3.87 -1.21 -0.38
CA ILE A 93 -4.59 -2.36 0.17
C ILE A 93 -3.76 -3.63 0.01
N GLY A 94 -3.63 -4.38 1.11
CA GLY A 94 -3.13 -5.74 1.07
C GLY A 94 -1.64 -5.84 0.71
N ILE A 95 -0.78 -5.15 1.48
CA ILE A 95 0.67 -5.21 1.29
C ILE A 95 1.29 -6.24 2.25
N VAL A 96 2.19 -7.07 1.75
CA VAL A 96 3.04 -7.97 2.54
C VAL A 96 4.51 -7.78 2.19
N ILE A 97 5.32 -7.32 3.13
CA ILE A 97 6.75 -7.04 2.89
C ILE A 97 7.64 -7.78 3.89
N ARG A 98 8.77 -8.28 3.40
CA ARG A 98 9.90 -8.69 4.23
C ARG A 98 11.18 -8.02 3.73
N THR A 99 11.82 -7.24 4.59
CA THR A 99 12.98 -6.42 4.21
C THR A 99 13.88 -6.16 5.43
N VAL A 100 15.01 -5.47 5.27
CA VAL A 100 15.80 -4.96 6.40
C VAL A 100 15.31 -3.58 6.77
N GLU A 101 15.14 -2.71 5.78
CA GLU A 101 14.63 -1.35 5.98
C GLU A 101 13.50 -1.06 4.99
N ILE A 102 12.55 -0.23 5.45
CA ILE A 102 11.49 0.26 4.59
C ILE A 102 11.01 1.65 4.98
N THR A 103 10.81 2.47 3.96
CA THR A 103 10.20 3.78 4.10
C THR A 103 8.98 3.90 3.21
N PHE A 104 7.86 4.32 3.79
CA PHE A 104 6.65 4.67 3.09
C PHE A 104 6.33 6.15 3.26
N TRP A 105 6.12 6.84 2.14
CA TRP A 105 5.66 8.22 2.09
C TRP A 105 4.34 8.32 1.34
N PHE A 106 3.33 8.82 2.03
CA PHE A 106 2.00 9.07 1.50
C PHE A 106 1.71 10.57 1.60
N ASN A 107 1.54 11.23 0.46
CA ASN A 107 1.17 12.64 0.38
C ASN A 107 -0.08 12.81 -0.47
N GLY A 108 -1.19 13.21 0.15
CA GLY A 108 -2.45 13.34 -0.56
C GLY A 108 -3.59 13.92 0.24
N ASN A 109 -4.64 14.41 -0.41
CA ASN A 109 -5.80 14.98 0.30
C ASN A 109 -6.52 13.91 1.14
N THR A 110 -6.77 12.74 0.55
CA THR A 110 -7.34 11.57 1.22
C THR A 110 -6.40 10.38 1.10
N ILE A 111 -6.03 9.77 2.22
CA ILE A 111 -5.15 8.60 2.27
C ILE A 111 -5.86 7.48 3.03
N ALA A 112 -5.96 6.31 2.41
CA ALA A 112 -6.48 5.09 3.01
C ALA A 112 -5.46 3.95 2.86
N VAL A 113 -5.01 3.40 3.99
CA VAL A 113 -4.07 2.27 4.02
C VAL A 113 -4.67 1.13 4.82
N ILE A 114 -4.85 -0.02 4.17
CA ILE A 114 -5.62 -1.13 4.72
C ILE A 114 -4.86 -2.45 4.56
N GLY A 115 -4.75 -3.21 5.65
CA GLY A 115 -4.28 -4.61 5.60
C GLY A 115 -2.81 -4.72 5.22
N ILE A 116 -1.92 -4.14 6.03
CA ILE A 116 -0.49 -4.14 5.79
C ILE A 116 0.19 -5.11 6.75
N VAL A 117 1.05 -6.00 6.25
CA VAL A 117 1.84 -6.94 7.04
C VAL A 117 3.31 -6.81 6.73
N ILE A 118 4.11 -6.34 7.67
CA ILE A 118 5.54 -6.10 7.45
C ILE A 118 6.38 -6.87 8.45
N ARG A 119 7.50 -7.43 7.97
CA ARG A 119 8.60 -7.88 8.79
C ARG A 119 9.88 -7.17 8.34
N THR A 120 10.49 -6.43 9.25
CA THR A 120 11.63 -5.55 8.93
C THR A 120 12.51 -5.38 10.17
N VAL A 121 13.67 -4.74 10.03
CA VAL A 121 14.47 -4.29 11.18
C VAL A 121 14.06 -2.87 11.53
N GLU A 122 13.96 -2.00 10.53
CA GLU A 122 13.51 -0.62 10.65
C GLU A 122 12.34 -0.35 9.70
N ILE A 123 11.39 0.47 10.16
CA ILE A 123 10.33 0.99 9.31
C ILE A 123 9.95 2.42 9.66
N THR A 124 9.84 3.24 8.62
CA THR A 124 9.28 4.58 8.71
C THR A 124 8.03 4.70 7.84
N PHE A 125 6.97 5.22 8.43
CA PHE A 125 5.77 5.65 7.74
C PHE A 125 5.55 7.14 7.88
N TRP A 126 5.32 7.81 6.76
CA TRP A 126 4.96 9.22 6.69
C TRP A 126 3.61 9.36 5.99
N PHE A 127 2.64 9.94 6.69
CA PHE A 127 1.32 10.22 6.16
C PHE A 127 1.06 11.73 6.25
N ASN A 128 0.89 12.38 5.10
CA ASN A 128 0.55 13.79 5.01
C ASN A 128 -0.72 13.96 4.17
N GLY A 129 -1.81 14.36 4.82
CA GLY A 129 -3.09 14.52 4.13
C GLY A 129 -4.22 15.04 4.99
N ASN A 130 -5.24 15.65 4.37
CA ASN A 130 -6.36 16.20 5.13
C ASN A 130 -7.16 15.10 5.85
N THR A 131 -7.39 13.97 5.19
CA THR A 131 -8.06 12.80 5.76
C THR A 131 -7.15 11.58 5.64
N ILE A 132 -6.80 10.96 6.76
CA ILE A 132 -5.95 9.77 6.82
C ILE A 132 -6.68 8.65 7.56
N ALA A 133 -6.83 7.50 6.91
CA ALA A 133 -7.37 6.28 7.49
C ALA A 133 -6.35 5.15 7.38
N VAL A 134 -5.95 4.59 8.53
CA VAL A 134 -5.03 3.45 8.60
C VAL A 134 -5.68 2.31 9.35
N ILE A 135 -5.85 1.17 8.70
CA ILE A 135 -6.62 0.04 9.22
C ILE A 135 -5.87 -1.27 9.07
N GLY A 136 -5.72 -2.01 10.17
CA GLY A 136 -5.23 -3.39 10.14
C GLY A 136 -3.77 -3.50 9.69
N ILE A 137 -2.87 -2.85 10.43
CA ILE A 137 -1.43 -2.95 10.20
C ILE A 137 -0.82 -3.91 11.22
N VAL A 138 -0.05 -4.90 10.75
CA VAL A 138 0.70 -5.83 11.57
C VAL A 138 2.18 -5.72 11.22
N ILE A 139 2.99 -5.27 12.18
CA ILE A 139 4.42 -5.06 11.97
C ILE A 139 5.19 -5.93 12.94
N ARG A 140 6.23 -6.58 12.42
CA ARG A 140 7.31 -7.13 13.23
C ARG A 140 8.59 -6.38 12.92
N THR A 141 9.12 -5.66 13.91
CA THR A 141 10.25 -4.75 13.71
C THR A 141 11.01 -4.51 15.00
N VAL A 142 12.27 -4.08 14.88
CA VAL A 142 13.06 -3.60 16.01
C VAL A 142 12.75 -2.12 16.25
N GLU A 143 12.74 -1.33 15.18
CA GLU A 143 12.49 0.11 15.22
C GLU A 143 11.32 0.49 14.32
N ILE A 144 10.53 1.47 14.78
CA ILE A 144 9.38 1.97 14.05
C ILE A 144 9.13 3.44 14.31
N THR A 145 8.93 4.17 13.23
CA THR A 145 8.47 5.55 13.25
C THR A 145 7.18 5.69 12.46
N PHE A 146 6.17 6.30 13.09
CA PHE A 146 4.98 6.78 12.41
C PHE A 146 4.89 8.29 12.52
N TRP A 147 4.62 8.94 11.41
CA TRP A 147 4.26 10.34 11.38
C TRP A 147 2.95 10.53 10.64
N PHE A 148 2.06 11.29 11.26
CA PHE A 148 0.76 11.64 10.73
C PHE A 148 0.59 13.15 10.80
N ASN A 149 0.31 13.75 9.65
CA ASN A 149 -0.08 15.15 9.55
C ASN A 149 -1.38 15.23 8.77
N GLY A 150 -2.46 15.64 9.45
CA GLY A 150 -3.77 15.73 8.84
C GLY A 150 -4.84 16.32 9.73
N ASN A 151 -5.92 16.79 9.11
CA ASN A 151 -7.06 17.39 9.81
C ASN A 151 -7.93 16.31 10.48
N THR A 152 -8.07 15.16 9.82
CA THR A 152 -8.81 13.99 10.32
C THR A 152 -7.94 12.75 10.19
N ILE A 153 -7.61 12.12 11.32
CA ILE A 153 -6.77 10.91 11.35
C ILE A 153 -7.53 9.81 12.11
N ALA A 154 -7.74 8.68 11.45
CA ALA A 154 -8.33 7.48 12.04
C ALA A 154 -7.35 6.31 11.90
N VAL A 155 -6.92 5.75 13.03
CA VAL A 155 -5.98 4.63 13.09
C VAL A 155 -6.63 3.49 13.87
N ILE A 156 -6.81 2.33 13.24
CA ILE A 156 -7.51 1.19 13.82
C ILE A 156 -6.70 -0.08 13.61
N GLY A 157 -6.37 -0.78 14.69
CA GLY A 157 -5.77 -2.12 14.61
C GLY A 157 -4.33 -2.09 14.09
N ILE A 158 -3.46 -1.31 14.72
CA ILE A 158 -2.00 -1.46 14.59
C ILE A 158 -1.53 -2.46 15.65
N VAL A 159 -0.80 -3.49 15.21
CA VAL A 159 -0.18 -4.50 16.08
C VAL A 159 1.31 -4.54 15.77
N ILE A 160 2.14 -4.25 16.77
CA ILE A 160 3.61 -4.30 16.69
C ILE A 160 4.09 -5.46 17.56
N ARG A 161 5.00 -6.29 17.03
CA ARG A 161 5.51 -7.51 17.70
C ARG A 161 6.99 -7.75 17.47
#